data_AF-A0A952ZYB0-F1
#
_entry.id   AF-A0A952ZYB0-F1
#
_cell.length_a   1.000
_cell.length_b   1.000
_cell.length_c   1.000
_cell.angle_alpha   90.00
_cell.angle_beta   90.00
_cell.angle_gamma   90.00
#
_symmetry.space_group_name_H-M   'P 1'
#
loop_
_entity.id
_entity.type
_entity.pdbx_description
1 polymer ?
#
loop_
_entity_poly.entity_id
_entity_poly.type
_entity_poly.pdbx_seq_one_letter_code
_entity_poly.pdbx_strand_id
1 'polypeptide(L)'
;MGALALGLRTSAQVAITSVDYGTTTNTTDRTAGNLTFLNQFTNVEYVSSSLGTYAINGTAASSVSFRRNTGAGNPNTANVFYQYSSTNSNNGTTTASVYGKGDSSPTLSEVMLSNDLTQGLRNPFANGSGSENSNIERIDFYFSGGYTVKENDAIVLFDLENYGDHGDGFRVAAYTSVGTVNGVSNAPTAYANSGLLVEPGTMGDAVDTPTGTNARYLLSTSTSGDSLTSNQSITSLDYNSGTPGANDLYLVGILIRFTDLGLSVGQTIYGYSLMAGDVTASSGSDLVNWNNSSVYSTDTDSSTWGNADFAAFGGTIARAVPESQFYGGALLSFGVLIGALHKRRRASRKILSPSR
;
A
#
# COMPACT_ATOMS: atom_id res chain seq x y z
N MET A 1 44.19 -5.63 -11.20
CA MET A 1 43.21 -5.25 -10.17
C MET A 1 41.95 -4.82 -10.89
N GLY A 2 40.98 -5.73 -11.05
CA GLY A 2 39.71 -5.43 -11.71
C GLY A 2 38.76 -4.78 -10.71
N ALA A 3 38.43 -3.52 -10.93
CA ALA A 3 37.37 -2.85 -10.18
C ALA A 3 36.04 -3.48 -10.61
N LEU A 4 35.45 -4.25 -9.70
CA LEU A 4 34.09 -4.73 -9.79
C LEU A 4 33.19 -3.49 -9.67
N ALA A 5 32.62 -3.03 -10.78
CA ALA A 5 31.57 -2.03 -10.74
C ALA A 5 30.36 -2.67 -10.04
N LEU A 6 30.18 -2.38 -8.75
CA LEU A 6 28.88 -2.50 -8.10
C LEU A 6 27.95 -1.56 -8.85
N GLY A 7 27.17 -2.09 -9.79
CA GLY A 7 26.09 -1.35 -10.39
C GLY A 7 25.18 -0.87 -9.27
N LEU A 8 25.01 0.45 -9.16
CA LEU A 8 23.86 1.04 -8.48
C LEU A 8 22.63 0.40 -9.13
N ARG A 9 22.03 -0.59 -8.47
CA ARG A 9 20.67 -0.97 -8.77
C ARG A 9 19.83 0.18 -8.24
N THR A 10 19.42 1.09 -9.11
CA THR A 10 18.28 1.96 -8.83
C THR A 10 17.12 1.03 -8.50
N SER A 11 16.73 0.96 -7.22
CA SER A 11 15.57 0.18 -6.77
C SER A 11 14.37 0.64 -7.61
N ALA A 12 13.80 -0.28 -8.39
CA ALA A 12 12.70 0.06 -9.28
C ALA A 12 11.42 0.13 -8.44
N GLN A 13 11.10 1.33 -7.95
CA GLN A 13 9.75 1.70 -7.56
C GLN A 13 8.87 1.58 -8.79
N VAL A 14 7.76 0.83 -8.71
CA VAL A 14 6.92 0.56 -9.88
C VAL A 14 5.50 1.00 -9.62
N ALA A 15 5.03 1.96 -10.40
CA ALA A 15 3.65 2.41 -10.38
C ALA A 15 2.67 1.27 -10.69
N ILE A 16 1.56 1.24 -9.95
CA ILE A 16 0.37 0.47 -10.28
C ILE A 16 -0.37 1.20 -11.40
N THR A 17 -0.90 0.43 -12.34
CA THR A 17 -1.59 0.94 -13.54
C THR A 17 -3.05 0.52 -13.61
N SER A 18 -3.43 -0.54 -12.88
CA SER A 18 -4.82 -0.95 -12.71
C SER A 18 -4.98 -1.83 -11.48
N VAL A 19 -6.22 -1.89 -11.00
CA VAL A 19 -6.65 -2.74 -9.88
C VAL A 19 -7.84 -3.56 -10.36
N ASP A 20 -7.76 -4.89 -10.22
CA ASP A 20 -8.86 -5.78 -10.53
C ASP A 20 -9.53 -6.24 -9.23
N TYR A 21 -10.83 -6.07 -9.21
CA TYR A 21 -11.67 -6.33 -8.06
C TYR A 21 -12.40 -7.67 -8.17
N GLY A 22 -12.43 -8.39 -7.07
CA GLY A 22 -13.19 -9.63 -6.92
C GLY A 22 -14.64 -9.39 -6.53
N THR A 23 -15.19 -10.38 -5.83
CA THR A 23 -16.58 -10.31 -5.37
C THR A 23 -16.72 -9.38 -4.17
N THR A 24 -17.70 -8.49 -4.23
CA THR A 24 -18.14 -7.70 -3.09
C THR A 24 -18.85 -8.58 -2.07
N THR A 25 -18.37 -8.56 -0.83
CA THR A 25 -19.05 -9.10 0.33
C THR A 25 -19.83 -7.99 1.00
N ASN A 26 -21.09 -8.25 1.34
CA ASN A 26 -21.93 -7.32 2.09
C ASN A 26 -22.39 -8.04 3.36
N THR A 27 -22.12 -7.44 4.51
CA THR A 27 -22.57 -7.94 5.81
C THR A 27 -23.33 -6.84 6.56
N THR A 28 -23.91 -7.17 7.71
CA THR A 28 -24.73 -6.21 8.46
C THR A 28 -23.94 -4.95 8.82
N ASP A 29 -24.50 -3.80 8.44
CA ASP A 29 -24.01 -2.48 8.82
C ASP A 29 -23.79 -2.36 10.34
N ARG A 30 -22.79 -1.59 10.73
CA ARG A 30 -22.46 -1.32 12.14
C ARG A 30 -22.33 0.18 12.35
N THR A 31 -22.74 0.65 13.52
CA THR A 31 -22.60 2.05 13.90
C THR A 31 -21.63 2.17 15.06
N ALA A 32 -20.65 3.06 14.94
CA ALA A 32 -19.77 3.46 16.03
C ALA A 32 -19.58 4.97 15.99
N GLY A 33 -19.99 5.65 17.08
CA GLY A 33 -20.02 7.11 17.13
C GLY A 33 -20.90 7.71 16.04
N ASN A 34 -20.32 8.62 15.26
CA ASN A 34 -21.00 9.35 14.19
C ASN A 34 -20.87 8.67 12.81
N LEU A 35 -20.39 7.44 12.75
CA LEU A 35 -20.24 6.67 11.51
C LEU A 35 -21.13 5.43 11.51
N THR A 36 -21.78 5.20 10.38
CA THR A 36 -22.41 3.92 10.03
C THR A 36 -21.56 3.28 8.94
N PHE A 37 -20.87 2.20 9.30
CA PHE A 37 -20.09 1.37 8.38
C PHE A 37 -21.05 0.47 7.61
N LEU A 38 -21.07 0.63 6.30
CA LEU A 38 -21.91 -0.15 5.39
C LEU A 38 -21.44 -1.61 5.24
N ASN A 39 -20.29 -1.96 5.85
CA ASN A 39 -19.70 -3.30 5.88
C ASN A 39 -19.77 -4.03 4.53
N GLN A 40 -19.57 -3.24 3.48
CA GLN A 40 -19.47 -3.65 2.10
C GLN A 40 -18.00 -3.59 1.73
N PHE A 41 -17.45 -4.73 1.36
CA PHE A 41 -16.03 -4.90 1.13
C PHE A 41 -15.81 -5.65 -0.17
N THR A 42 -15.02 -5.07 -1.06
CA THR A 42 -14.65 -5.69 -2.33
C THR A 42 -13.17 -6.02 -2.29
N ASN A 43 -12.86 -7.32 -2.37
CA ASN A 43 -11.46 -7.76 -2.40
C ASN A 43 -10.76 -7.20 -3.63
N VAL A 44 -9.55 -6.68 -3.46
CA VAL A 44 -8.60 -6.56 -4.56
C VAL A 44 -8.07 -7.96 -4.86
N GLU A 45 -8.27 -8.46 -6.07
CA GLU A 45 -7.73 -9.75 -6.49
C GLU A 45 -6.36 -9.59 -7.13
N TYR A 46 -6.22 -8.58 -8.00
CA TYR A 46 -4.98 -8.32 -8.72
C TYR A 46 -4.67 -6.83 -8.81
N VAL A 47 -3.38 -6.54 -8.96
CA VAL A 47 -2.88 -5.25 -9.41
C VAL A 47 -1.97 -5.45 -10.61
N SER A 48 -1.98 -4.52 -11.55
CA SER A 48 -1.10 -4.57 -12.72
C SER A 48 -0.09 -3.43 -12.71
N SER A 49 1.12 -3.72 -13.16
CA SER A 49 2.23 -2.78 -13.28
C SER A 49 3.06 -3.06 -14.53
N SER A 50 4.10 -2.27 -14.77
CA SER A 50 5.06 -2.55 -15.84
C SER A 50 5.87 -3.85 -15.65
N LEU A 51 5.85 -4.43 -14.44
CA LEU A 51 6.43 -5.74 -14.14
C LEU A 51 5.47 -6.91 -14.34
N GLY A 52 4.23 -6.65 -14.73
CA GLY A 52 3.17 -7.64 -14.89
C GLY A 52 2.10 -7.57 -13.81
N THR A 53 1.28 -8.61 -13.74
CA THR A 53 0.14 -8.72 -12.82
C THR A 53 0.54 -9.42 -11.53
N TYR A 54 0.05 -8.92 -10.41
CA TYR A 54 0.31 -9.45 -9.08
C TYR A 54 -1.01 -9.79 -8.39
N ALA A 55 -1.13 -11.01 -7.88
CA ALA A 55 -2.26 -11.45 -7.08
C ALA A 55 -2.10 -11.02 -5.62
N ILE A 56 -3.18 -10.55 -5.01
CA ILE A 56 -3.24 -10.14 -3.60
C ILE A 56 -3.79 -11.29 -2.77
N ASN A 57 -3.00 -12.35 -2.65
CA ASN A 57 -3.40 -13.59 -1.96
C ASN A 57 -2.25 -14.22 -1.15
N GLY A 58 -1.20 -13.44 -0.88
CA GLY A 58 -0.08 -13.88 -0.06
C GLY A 58 -0.41 -13.91 1.43
N THR A 59 0.65 -14.01 2.24
CA THR A 59 0.51 -13.96 3.70
C THR A 59 0.06 -12.55 4.11
N ALA A 60 -0.99 -12.50 4.95
CA ALA A 60 -1.47 -11.26 5.55
C ALA A 60 -0.79 -10.97 6.89
N ALA A 61 -0.64 -9.69 7.20
CA ALA A 61 -0.22 -9.19 8.49
C ALA A 61 -1.25 -9.61 9.54
N SER A 62 -0.73 -10.07 10.67
CA SER A 62 -1.51 -10.47 11.84
C SER A 62 -1.79 -9.31 12.79
N SER A 63 -0.98 -8.26 12.75
CA SER A 63 -1.18 -7.05 13.53
C SER A 63 -0.52 -5.86 12.84
N VAL A 64 -1.06 -4.66 13.12
CA VAL A 64 -0.41 -3.39 12.81
C VAL A 64 -0.24 -2.61 14.12
N SER A 65 0.93 -2.02 14.34
CA SER A 65 1.19 -1.15 15.49
C SER A 65 1.70 0.21 15.06
N PHE A 66 1.33 1.24 15.83
CA PHE A 66 1.66 2.63 15.55
C PHE A 66 2.59 3.16 16.63
N ARG A 67 3.68 3.80 16.21
CA ARG A 67 4.55 4.60 17.10
C ARG A 67 4.21 6.07 16.90
N ARG A 68 3.98 6.78 18.00
CA ARG A 68 3.50 8.16 17.96
C ARG A 68 4.43 9.13 18.66
N ASN A 69 4.48 10.37 18.15
CA ASN A 69 5.14 11.51 18.77
C ASN A 69 4.20 12.25 19.71
N THR A 70 3.83 11.66 20.84
CA THR A 70 2.94 12.32 21.81
C THR A 70 3.71 13.15 22.84
N GLY A 71 4.80 13.80 22.41
CA GLY A 71 5.55 14.74 23.24
C GLY A 71 4.68 15.90 23.75
N ALA A 72 5.23 16.74 24.63
CA ALA A 72 4.48 17.84 25.24
C ALA A 72 3.89 18.78 24.18
N GLY A 73 2.56 18.77 24.03
CA GLY A 73 1.83 19.63 23.09
C GLY A 73 1.33 18.93 21.82
N ASN A 74 1.81 17.72 21.53
CA ASN A 74 1.34 16.95 20.36
C ASN A 74 0.12 16.11 20.74
N PRO A 75 -1.03 16.30 20.06
CA PRO A 75 -2.23 15.55 20.39
C PRO A 75 -2.11 14.10 19.94
N ASN A 76 -2.71 13.20 20.71
CA ASN A 76 -2.83 11.78 20.36
C ASN A 76 -4.05 11.58 19.45
N THR A 77 -4.01 12.13 18.23
CA THR A 77 -5.14 12.03 17.28
C THR A 77 -4.94 10.92 16.25
N ALA A 78 -6.03 10.39 15.72
CA ALA A 78 -6.01 9.58 14.50
C ALA A 78 -6.91 10.23 13.46
N ASN A 79 -6.36 10.49 12.28
CA ASN A 79 -7.05 11.04 11.14
C ASN A 79 -7.29 9.90 10.13
N VAL A 80 -8.53 9.45 10.03
CA VAL A 80 -8.92 8.33 9.16
C VAL A 80 -9.83 8.87 8.08
N PHE A 81 -9.44 8.70 6.82
CA PHE A 81 -10.34 9.00 5.71
C PHE A 81 -11.24 7.80 5.43
N TYR A 82 -12.46 8.09 4.98
CA TYR A 82 -13.40 7.11 4.50
C TYR A 82 -14.06 7.61 3.23
N GLN A 83 -14.23 6.73 2.27
CA GLN A 83 -15.19 6.94 1.22
C GLN A 83 -16.60 6.82 1.79
N TYR A 84 -17.51 7.72 1.39
CA TYR A 84 -18.87 7.71 1.94
C TYR A 84 -19.95 7.68 0.86
N SER A 85 -21.08 7.05 1.20
CA SER A 85 -22.28 6.99 0.37
C SER A 85 -23.20 8.18 0.64
N SER A 86 -23.37 8.58 1.90
CA SER A 86 -24.27 9.66 2.29
C SER A 86 -23.91 10.26 3.64
N THR A 87 -24.27 11.52 3.84
CA THR A 87 -24.24 12.20 5.14
C THR A 87 -25.65 12.65 5.51
N ASN A 88 -25.99 12.52 6.79
CA ASN A 88 -27.25 13.00 7.36
C ASN A 88 -26.94 13.89 8.55
N SER A 89 -27.36 15.16 8.49
CA SER A 89 -27.22 16.09 9.61
C SER A 89 -28.57 16.26 10.29
N ASN A 90 -28.70 15.70 11.49
CA ASN A 90 -29.88 15.88 12.34
C ASN A 90 -29.49 16.61 13.63
N ASN A 91 -30.16 17.73 13.91
CA ASN A 91 -30.03 18.47 15.17
C ASN A 91 -28.58 18.82 15.57
N GLY A 92 -27.73 19.19 14.60
CA GLY A 92 -26.34 19.58 14.84
C GLY A 92 -25.33 18.42 14.96
N THR A 93 -25.79 17.16 14.83
CA THR A 93 -24.92 15.99 14.74
C THR A 93 -24.96 15.44 13.32
N THR A 94 -23.79 15.35 12.67
CA THR A 94 -23.66 14.72 11.35
C THR A 94 -23.31 13.26 11.53
N THR A 95 -24.14 12.37 10.98
CA THR A 95 -23.83 10.95 10.84
C THR A 95 -23.54 10.64 9.38
N ALA A 96 -22.47 9.90 9.10
CA ALA A 96 -22.11 9.50 7.74
C ALA A 96 -22.19 7.99 7.55
N SER A 97 -22.67 7.56 6.39
CA SER A 97 -22.63 6.18 5.94
C SER A 97 -21.38 5.97 5.10
N VAL A 98 -20.43 5.19 5.61
CA VAL A 98 -19.10 5.00 5.02
C VAL A 98 -18.91 3.59 4.49
N TYR A 99 -18.19 3.49 3.38
CA TYR A 99 -17.64 2.21 2.91
C TYR A 99 -16.43 1.87 3.77
N GLY A 100 -16.36 0.61 4.18
CA GLY A 100 -15.34 0.16 5.11
C GLY A 100 -15.82 -0.96 6.00
N LYS A 101 -14.87 -1.72 6.52
CA LYS A 101 -15.11 -2.73 7.55
C LYS A 101 -15.11 -2.05 8.92
N GLY A 102 -16.24 -2.09 9.60
CA GLY A 102 -16.42 -1.54 10.95
C GLY A 102 -16.98 -2.54 11.95
N ASP A 103 -16.39 -2.54 13.14
CA ASP A 103 -17.00 -3.12 14.35
C ASP A 103 -17.68 -2.00 15.17
N SER A 104 -18.36 -2.35 16.27
CA SER A 104 -18.84 -1.38 17.25
C SER A 104 -17.72 -0.63 17.98
N SER A 105 -16.49 -1.18 17.94
CA SER A 105 -15.31 -0.60 18.58
C SER A 105 -14.10 -0.54 17.67
N PRO A 106 -14.16 0.17 16.52
CA PRO A 106 -13.10 0.12 15.53
C PRO A 106 -11.81 0.73 16.07
N THR A 107 -10.69 0.11 15.72
CA THR A 107 -9.34 0.56 16.04
C THR A 107 -8.56 0.89 14.77
N LEU A 108 -7.51 1.71 14.91
CA LEU A 108 -6.63 2.04 13.79
C LEU A 108 -5.95 0.81 13.19
N SER A 109 -5.65 -0.18 14.03
CA SER A 109 -5.06 -1.45 13.60
C SER A 109 -6.04 -2.24 12.72
N GLU A 110 -7.32 -2.30 13.11
CA GLU A 110 -8.37 -2.96 12.33
C GLU A 110 -8.62 -2.26 10.99
N VAL A 111 -8.57 -0.92 10.97
CA VAL A 111 -8.61 -0.16 9.71
C VAL A 111 -7.46 -0.62 8.83
N MET A 112 -6.20 -0.48 9.25
CA MET A 112 -5.04 -0.82 8.39
C MET A 112 -4.92 -2.30 8.01
N LEU A 113 -5.54 -3.21 8.78
CA LEU A 113 -5.62 -4.64 8.46
C LEU A 113 -6.81 -5.02 7.56
N SER A 114 -7.71 -4.08 7.28
CA SER A 114 -8.91 -4.35 6.48
C SER A 114 -8.61 -4.74 5.03
N ASN A 115 -7.44 -4.32 4.51
CA ASN A 115 -7.06 -4.48 3.11
C ASN A 115 -8.11 -3.86 2.16
N ASP A 116 -8.59 -2.68 2.54
CA ASP A 116 -9.70 -1.97 1.92
C ASP A 116 -9.21 -0.63 1.35
N LEU A 117 -9.56 -0.38 0.09
CA LEU A 117 -9.18 0.85 -0.62
C LEU A 117 -10.17 2.00 -0.39
N THR A 118 -11.28 1.77 0.31
CA THR A 118 -12.27 2.81 0.60
C THR A 118 -12.04 3.52 1.93
N GLN A 119 -10.99 3.17 2.68
CA GLN A 119 -10.65 3.80 3.95
C GLN A 119 -9.14 3.81 4.14
N GLY A 120 -8.63 4.66 5.03
CA GLY A 120 -7.19 4.79 5.23
C GLY A 120 -6.81 5.89 6.21
N LEU A 121 -5.51 6.16 6.34
CA LEU A 121 -4.98 7.23 7.18
C LEU A 121 -4.78 8.48 6.35
N ARG A 122 -5.13 9.63 6.91
CA ARG A 122 -4.82 10.96 6.36
C ARG A 122 -3.60 11.51 7.09
N ASN A 123 -2.55 11.91 6.36
CA ASN A 123 -1.35 12.54 6.90
C ASN A 123 -0.81 11.86 8.19
N PRO A 124 -0.58 10.53 8.23
CA PRO A 124 -0.21 9.86 9.47
C PRO A 124 1.12 10.40 10.01
N PHE A 125 2.04 10.75 9.10
CA PHE A 125 3.40 11.17 9.40
C PHE A 125 3.56 12.66 9.74
N ALA A 126 2.51 13.47 9.57
CA ALA A 126 2.54 14.86 10.00
C ALA A 126 2.66 14.95 11.53
N ASN A 127 3.68 15.67 12.01
CA ASN A 127 3.96 15.84 13.42
C ASN A 127 3.84 17.32 13.84
N GLY A 128 3.06 17.58 14.88
CA GLY A 128 2.88 18.91 15.47
C GLY A 128 1.62 19.01 16.34
N SER A 129 1.25 20.23 16.73
CA SER A 129 0.16 20.49 17.68
C SER A 129 -1.25 20.56 17.08
N GLY A 130 -1.37 20.58 15.75
CA GLY A 130 -2.65 20.60 15.04
C GLY A 130 -3.46 19.30 15.20
N SER A 131 -4.79 19.40 15.13
CA SER A 131 -5.69 18.25 15.21
C SER A 131 -5.64 17.35 13.97
N GLU A 132 -5.21 17.92 12.85
CA GLU A 132 -4.94 17.28 11.56
C GLU A 132 -3.67 16.43 11.56
N ASN A 133 -2.83 16.57 12.60
CA ASN A 133 -1.60 15.79 12.75
C ASN A 133 -1.87 14.54 13.56
N SER A 134 -1.78 13.38 12.90
CA SER A 134 -1.88 12.09 13.58
C SER A 134 -0.67 11.81 14.48
N ASN A 135 0.44 12.52 14.28
CA ASN A 135 1.67 12.34 15.05
C ASN A 135 2.16 10.89 15.07
N ILE A 136 1.95 10.12 14.00
CA ILE A 136 2.48 8.76 13.88
C ILE A 136 3.85 8.89 13.22
N GLU A 137 4.90 8.34 13.78
CA GLU A 137 6.24 8.39 13.16
C GLU A 137 6.60 7.06 12.48
N ARG A 138 5.89 5.98 12.83
CA ARG A 138 6.10 4.66 12.23
C ARG A 138 4.86 3.78 12.32
N ILE A 139 4.59 3.05 11.25
CA ILE A 139 3.54 2.03 11.16
C ILE A 139 4.20 0.68 10.89
N ASP A 140 4.06 -0.27 11.81
CA ASP A 140 4.71 -1.58 11.73
C ASP A 140 3.65 -2.67 11.40
N PHE A 141 3.75 -3.30 10.23
CA PHE A 141 2.94 -4.46 9.83
C PHE A 141 3.66 -5.75 10.20
N TYR A 142 3.02 -6.65 10.95
CA TYR A 142 3.67 -7.86 11.49
C TYR A 142 3.07 -9.16 10.95
N PHE A 143 3.92 -10.02 10.39
CA PHE A 143 3.60 -11.39 9.96
C PHE A 143 3.93 -12.40 11.07
N SER A 144 2.89 -12.94 11.71
CA SER A 144 3.06 -13.95 12.77
C SER A 144 3.84 -15.16 12.29
N GLY A 145 4.89 -15.54 13.03
CA GLY A 145 5.77 -16.65 12.70
C GLY A 145 6.79 -16.36 11.58
N GLY A 146 6.77 -15.16 11.00
CA GLY A 146 7.62 -14.76 9.90
C GLY A 146 7.16 -15.28 8.53
N TYR A 147 7.68 -14.66 7.49
CA TYR A 147 7.42 -14.98 6.10
C TYR A 147 8.73 -15.22 5.36
N THR A 148 8.82 -16.35 4.66
CA THR A 148 9.95 -16.65 3.77
C THR A 148 9.70 -16.04 2.40
N VAL A 149 10.51 -15.06 2.03
CA VAL A 149 10.44 -14.33 0.76
C VAL A 149 10.56 -15.29 -0.42
N LYS A 150 9.63 -15.20 -1.37
CA LYS A 150 9.66 -15.91 -2.65
C LYS A 150 10.08 -14.97 -3.78
N GLU A 151 10.40 -15.58 -4.91
CA GLU A 151 10.74 -14.83 -6.12
C GLU A 151 9.57 -13.92 -6.53
N ASN A 152 9.88 -12.66 -6.82
CA ASN A 152 8.93 -11.63 -7.23
C ASN A 152 7.78 -11.37 -6.24
N ASP A 153 7.94 -11.70 -4.96
CA ASP A 153 7.01 -11.21 -3.94
C ASP A 153 7.19 -9.69 -3.75
N ALA A 154 6.09 -9.00 -3.45
CA ALA A 154 6.06 -7.54 -3.30
C ALA A 154 5.10 -7.07 -2.20
N ILE A 155 5.31 -5.81 -1.82
CA ILE A 155 4.36 -5.00 -1.05
C ILE A 155 3.67 -4.07 -2.04
N VAL A 156 2.37 -3.87 -1.85
CA VAL A 156 1.58 -2.92 -2.64
C VAL A 156 0.96 -1.91 -1.68
N LEU A 157 1.12 -0.63 -1.98
CA LEU A 157 0.60 0.47 -1.17
C LEU A 157 -0.16 1.42 -2.10
N PHE A 158 -1.16 2.09 -1.55
CA PHE A 158 -1.91 3.12 -2.26
C PHE A 158 -1.96 4.39 -1.43
N ASP A 159 -1.95 5.51 -2.15
CA ASP A 159 -2.08 6.86 -1.63
C ASP A 159 -3.33 7.51 -2.21
N LEU A 160 -3.91 8.47 -1.49
CA LEU A 160 -5.09 9.22 -1.91
C LEU A 160 -4.71 10.66 -2.24
N GLU A 161 -4.64 10.97 -3.52
CA GLU A 161 -3.99 12.16 -4.03
C GLU A 161 -4.91 13.08 -4.82
N ASN A 162 -4.55 14.35 -4.86
CA ASN A 162 -5.22 15.30 -5.74
C ASN A 162 -4.97 14.98 -7.22
N TYR A 163 -5.90 15.34 -8.09
CA TYR A 163 -5.79 15.06 -9.52
C TYR A 163 -4.53 15.66 -10.14
N GLY A 164 -3.70 14.80 -10.74
CA GLY A 164 -2.44 15.17 -11.37
C GLY A 164 -1.24 15.07 -10.44
N ASP A 165 -1.46 14.78 -9.15
CA ASP A 165 -0.42 14.37 -8.23
C ASP A 165 -0.22 12.84 -8.32
N HIS A 166 1.00 12.40 -8.02
CA HIS A 166 1.47 11.03 -8.30
C HIS A 166 2.03 10.34 -7.05
N GLY A 167 1.45 10.65 -5.89
CA GLY A 167 1.75 10.02 -4.60
C GLY A 167 2.81 10.77 -3.80
N ASP A 168 2.69 10.66 -2.48
CA ASP A 168 3.59 11.32 -1.55
C ASP A 168 4.82 10.48 -1.22
N GLY A 169 5.82 11.18 -0.68
CA GLY A 169 7.08 10.60 -0.29
C GLY A 169 7.04 9.92 1.08
N PHE A 170 7.54 8.70 1.16
CA PHE A 170 7.64 7.95 2.42
C PHE A 170 8.79 6.95 2.39
N ARG A 171 9.08 6.33 3.53
CA ARG A 171 10.09 5.26 3.63
C ARG A 171 9.47 3.94 4.01
N VAL A 172 10.01 2.88 3.42
CA VAL A 172 9.63 1.49 3.70
C VAL A 172 10.86 0.67 4.05
N ALA A 173 10.79 -0.10 5.13
CA ALA A 173 11.87 -1.00 5.53
C ALA A 173 11.30 -2.34 5.98
N ALA A 174 11.81 -3.44 5.44
CA ALA A 174 11.48 -4.78 5.92
C ALA A 174 12.32 -5.12 7.15
N TYR A 175 11.71 -5.70 8.17
CA TYR A 175 12.41 -6.14 9.38
C TYR A 175 12.55 -7.66 9.46
N THR A 176 13.73 -8.09 9.88
CA THR A 176 14.20 -9.49 9.85
C THR A 176 14.22 -10.12 11.23
N SER A 177 13.93 -9.37 12.27
CA SER A 177 13.73 -9.89 13.62
C SER A 177 12.74 -9.04 14.39
N VAL A 178 12.07 -9.69 15.34
CA VAL A 178 11.16 -9.05 16.29
C VAL A 178 11.54 -9.40 17.72
N GLY A 179 11.10 -8.57 18.65
CA GLY A 179 11.26 -8.80 20.07
C GLY A 179 10.37 -7.87 20.88
N THR A 180 10.77 -7.61 22.12
CA THR A 180 10.12 -6.60 22.95
C THR A 180 10.99 -5.36 22.98
N VAL A 181 10.47 -4.24 22.48
CA VAL A 181 11.15 -2.94 22.53
C VAL A 181 10.22 -1.99 23.30
N ASN A 182 10.72 -1.30 24.33
CA ASN A 182 9.95 -0.44 25.26
C ASN A 182 8.56 -0.97 25.66
N GLY A 183 8.44 -2.28 25.90
CA GLY A 183 7.18 -2.90 26.33
C GLY A 183 6.21 -3.30 25.22
N VAL A 184 6.51 -2.98 23.95
CA VAL A 184 5.75 -3.44 22.78
C VAL A 184 6.30 -4.79 22.34
N SER A 185 5.46 -5.82 22.36
CA SER A 185 5.81 -7.16 21.85
C SER A 185 5.74 -7.20 20.33
N ASN A 186 6.51 -8.09 19.72
CA ASN A 186 6.64 -8.23 18.26
C ASN A 186 7.12 -6.95 17.54
N ALA A 187 7.78 -6.05 18.28
CA ALA A 187 8.36 -4.84 17.70
C ALA A 187 9.63 -5.19 16.90
N PRO A 188 9.93 -4.46 15.79
CA PRO A 188 11.14 -4.67 15.01
C PRO A 188 12.41 -4.51 15.85
N THR A 189 13.34 -5.47 15.75
CA THR A 189 14.67 -5.42 16.42
C THR A 189 15.85 -5.42 15.47
N ALA A 190 15.63 -5.67 14.17
CA ALA A 190 16.62 -5.51 13.11
C ALA A 190 15.92 -5.33 11.76
N TYR A 191 16.51 -4.52 10.88
CA TYR A 191 16.02 -4.26 9.53
C TYR A 191 16.97 -4.78 8.46
N ALA A 192 16.42 -5.18 7.32
CA ALA A 192 17.17 -5.62 6.15
C ALA A 192 17.88 -4.46 5.43
N ASN A 193 17.36 -3.23 5.58
CA ASN A 193 17.87 -2.01 4.95
C ASN A 193 17.67 -0.81 5.88
N SER A 194 18.14 0.37 5.46
CA SER A 194 18.01 1.64 6.20
C SER A 194 16.73 2.42 5.86
N GLY A 195 15.75 1.80 5.21
CA GLY A 195 14.54 2.44 4.69
C GLY A 195 14.72 2.87 3.24
N LEU A 196 14.10 2.15 2.31
CA LEU A 196 13.96 2.57 0.92
C LEU A 196 13.07 3.82 0.91
N LEU A 197 13.59 4.93 0.40
CA LEU A 197 12.82 6.12 0.12
C LEU A 197 12.01 5.88 -1.15
N VAL A 198 10.69 6.00 -1.04
CA VAL A 198 9.78 6.22 -2.16
C VAL A 198 9.72 7.73 -2.37
N GLU A 199 10.13 8.16 -3.55
CA GLU A 199 10.17 9.60 -3.86
C GLU A 199 8.75 10.09 -4.16
N PRO A 200 8.41 11.33 -3.79
CA PRO A 200 7.17 11.95 -4.23
C PRO A 200 7.02 11.88 -5.76
N GLY A 201 5.81 11.62 -6.22
CA GLY A 201 5.45 11.60 -7.62
C GLY A 201 5.75 10.29 -8.38
N THR A 202 6.00 9.18 -7.67
CA THR A 202 6.41 7.89 -8.28
C THR A 202 5.31 6.82 -8.35
N MET A 203 4.13 7.07 -7.77
CA MET A 203 3.02 6.11 -7.73
C MET A 203 2.17 6.06 -9.01
N GLY A 204 2.52 6.86 -10.02
CA GLY A 204 1.90 6.84 -11.34
C GLY A 204 0.50 7.46 -11.39
N ASP A 205 -0.26 7.09 -12.40
CA ASP A 205 -1.59 7.66 -12.68
C ASP A 205 -2.66 7.09 -11.76
N ALA A 206 -3.78 7.79 -11.68
CA ALA A 206 -4.95 7.39 -10.92
C ALA A 206 -5.49 6.01 -11.33
N VAL A 207 -5.90 5.25 -10.31
CA VAL A 207 -6.64 3.98 -10.46
C VAL A 207 -8.01 4.06 -9.81
N ASP A 208 -8.92 3.23 -10.28
CA ASP A 208 -10.30 3.19 -9.77
C ASP A 208 -10.36 2.59 -8.37
N THR A 209 -11.27 3.10 -7.54
CA THR A 209 -11.68 2.46 -6.28
C THR A 209 -12.68 1.32 -6.57
N PRO A 210 -12.99 0.44 -5.59
CA PRO A 210 -14.02 -0.59 -5.79
C PRO A 210 -15.43 -0.04 -6.06
N THR A 211 -15.66 1.23 -5.77
CA THR A 211 -16.95 1.91 -6.02
C THR A 211 -16.96 2.68 -7.35
N GLY A 212 -15.85 2.63 -8.09
CA GLY A 212 -15.63 3.32 -9.36
C GLY A 212 -14.86 4.64 -9.22
N THR A 213 -14.93 5.46 -10.27
CA THR A 213 -14.22 6.73 -10.42
C THR A 213 -14.82 7.88 -9.59
N ASN A 214 -16.13 7.83 -9.30
CA ASN A 214 -16.82 8.89 -8.57
C ASN A 214 -16.78 8.64 -7.06
N ALA A 215 -15.64 8.94 -6.44
CA ALA A 215 -15.46 8.79 -5.01
C ALA A 215 -15.62 10.11 -4.25
N ARG A 216 -16.21 10.04 -3.05
CA ARG A 216 -16.35 11.15 -2.12
C ARG A 216 -15.77 10.72 -0.80
N TYR A 217 -14.93 11.55 -0.19
CA TYR A 217 -14.22 11.21 1.03
C TYR A 217 -14.65 12.11 2.18
N LEU A 218 -14.62 11.55 3.38
CA LEU A 218 -14.71 12.28 4.63
C LEU A 218 -13.50 11.97 5.47
N LEU A 219 -13.17 12.89 6.36
CA LEU A 219 -12.18 12.71 7.40
C LEU A 219 -12.90 12.51 8.73
N SER A 220 -12.53 11.45 9.44
CA SER A 220 -12.85 11.27 10.85
C SER A 220 -11.60 11.47 11.68
N THR A 221 -11.61 12.50 12.52
CA THR A 221 -10.54 12.76 13.48
C THR A 221 -10.97 12.26 14.86
N SER A 222 -10.27 11.26 15.39
CA SER A 222 -10.42 10.79 16.78
C SER A 222 -9.33 11.40 17.66
N THR A 223 -9.67 11.83 18.88
CA THR A 223 -8.71 12.34 19.87
C THR A 223 -8.23 11.28 20.88
N SER A 224 -8.60 10.01 20.66
CA SER A 224 -8.31 8.89 21.56
C SER A 224 -7.22 7.95 21.03
N GLY A 225 -6.27 8.48 20.25
CA GLY A 225 -5.22 7.69 19.61
C GLY A 225 -5.81 6.60 18.71
N ASP A 226 -5.53 5.35 19.04
CA ASP A 226 -5.88 4.21 18.18
C ASP A 226 -7.34 3.75 18.31
N SER A 227 -8.11 4.30 19.27
CA SER A 227 -9.54 4.03 19.41
C SER A 227 -10.36 5.01 18.57
N LEU A 228 -11.24 4.49 17.72
CA LEU A 228 -12.04 5.30 16.78
C LEU A 228 -13.49 5.50 17.24
N THR A 229 -13.85 5.11 18.47
CA THR A 229 -15.25 5.10 18.95
C THR A 229 -15.78 6.42 19.49
N SER A 230 -14.90 7.31 19.98
CA SER A 230 -15.29 8.48 20.76
C SER A 230 -14.65 9.77 20.21
N ASN A 231 -15.33 10.90 20.40
CA ASN A 231 -14.85 12.23 20.04
C ASN A 231 -14.48 12.40 18.55
N GLN A 232 -15.24 11.75 17.66
CA GLN A 232 -15.06 11.88 16.23
C GLN A 232 -15.62 13.22 15.73
N SER A 233 -14.75 14.08 15.19
CA SER A 233 -15.19 15.16 14.31
C SER A 233 -15.18 14.67 12.88
N ILE A 234 -16.30 14.85 12.17
CA ILE A 234 -16.41 14.50 10.75
C ILE A 234 -16.33 15.79 9.94
N THR A 235 -15.35 15.86 9.05
CA THR A 235 -15.24 16.91 8.03
C THR A 235 -15.32 16.28 6.65
N SER A 236 -15.95 16.98 5.70
CA SER A 236 -15.89 16.54 4.30
C SER A 236 -14.50 16.81 3.77
N LEU A 237 -13.94 15.84 3.07
CA LEU A 237 -12.78 16.04 2.20
C LEU A 237 -13.28 16.37 0.79
N ASP A 238 -12.34 16.72 -0.09
CA ASP A 238 -12.66 16.96 -1.49
C ASP A 238 -13.24 15.70 -2.16
N TYR A 239 -13.95 15.91 -3.27
CA TYR A 239 -14.74 14.87 -3.94
C TYR A 239 -14.49 14.87 -5.43
N ASN A 240 -14.52 13.68 -6.05
CA ASN A 240 -14.51 13.57 -7.51
C ASN A 240 -15.93 13.80 -8.05
N SER A 241 -16.10 14.83 -8.89
CA SER A 241 -17.39 15.21 -9.48
C SER A 241 -17.69 14.52 -10.82
N GLY A 242 -16.80 13.64 -11.30
CA GLY A 242 -16.89 13.01 -12.62
C GLY A 242 -16.34 13.87 -13.76
N THR A 243 -15.89 15.09 -13.48
CA THR A 243 -15.03 15.90 -14.36
C THR A 243 -13.78 16.25 -13.56
N PRO A 244 -12.59 15.76 -13.95
CA PRO A 244 -11.39 15.93 -13.14
C PRO A 244 -11.07 17.40 -12.84
N GLY A 245 -11.21 17.78 -11.57
CA GLY A 245 -10.76 19.05 -11.00
C GLY A 245 -9.47 18.87 -10.21
N ALA A 246 -8.67 19.93 -10.06
CA ALA A 246 -7.40 19.88 -9.33
C ALA A 246 -7.52 19.45 -7.86
N ASN A 247 -8.72 19.57 -7.27
CA ASN A 247 -8.96 19.16 -5.89
C ASN A 247 -9.59 17.75 -5.79
N ASP A 248 -9.94 17.13 -6.91
CA ASP A 248 -10.56 15.80 -6.88
C ASP A 248 -9.54 14.77 -6.36
N LEU A 249 -9.95 13.90 -5.45
CA LEU A 249 -9.08 12.87 -4.86
C LEU A 249 -9.17 11.56 -5.65
N TYR A 250 -8.01 10.95 -5.92
CA TYR A 250 -7.83 9.71 -6.66
C TYR A 250 -6.85 8.78 -5.94
N LEU A 251 -7.06 7.47 -6.09
CA LEU A 251 -6.09 6.50 -5.64
C LEU A 251 -4.93 6.42 -6.64
N VAL A 252 -3.71 6.49 -6.14
CA VAL A 252 -2.49 6.14 -6.89
C VAL A 252 -1.77 5.02 -6.13
N GLY A 253 -0.97 4.22 -6.82
CA GLY A 253 -0.45 2.98 -6.22
C GLY A 253 0.98 2.67 -6.58
N ILE A 254 1.68 2.02 -5.65
CA ILE A 254 3.06 1.59 -5.86
C ILE A 254 3.23 0.12 -5.48
N LEU A 255 4.05 -0.56 -6.28
CA LEU A 255 4.56 -1.90 -6.04
C LEU A 255 6.04 -1.83 -5.71
N ILE A 256 6.40 -2.42 -4.57
CA ILE A 256 7.78 -2.50 -4.06
C ILE A 256 8.12 -3.98 -3.89
N ARG A 257 9.02 -4.52 -4.71
CA ARG A 257 9.43 -5.92 -4.53
C ARG A 257 10.35 -6.05 -3.33
N PHE A 258 10.35 -7.21 -2.69
CA PHE A 258 11.30 -7.48 -1.62
C PHE A 258 12.77 -7.38 -2.08
N THR A 259 13.05 -7.65 -3.36
CA THR A 259 14.39 -7.42 -3.93
C THR A 259 14.81 -5.95 -3.96
N ASP A 260 13.86 -5.02 -4.10
CA ASP A 260 14.11 -3.58 -4.07
C ASP A 260 14.40 -3.10 -2.64
N LEU A 261 13.96 -3.87 -1.64
CA LEU A 261 14.29 -3.73 -0.22
C LEU A 261 15.59 -4.47 0.18
N GLY A 262 16.34 -5.01 -0.79
CA GLY A 262 17.59 -5.73 -0.54
C GLY A 262 17.42 -7.16 -0.03
N LEU A 263 16.21 -7.73 -0.08
CA LEU A 263 15.95 -9.09 0.34
C LEU A 263 16.17 -10.10 -0.79
N SER A 264 16.70 -11.26 -0.43
CA SER A 264 16.86 -12.41 -1.32
C SER A 264 15.78 -13.45 -1.07
N VAL A 265 15.47 -14.23 -2.11
CA VAL A 265 14.59 -15.41 -2.00
C VAL A 265 15.12 -16.34 -0.90
N GLY A 266 14.22 -16.82 -0.05
CA GLY A 266 14.54 -17.70 1.07
C GLY A 266 14.87 -16.97 2.37
N GLN A 267 15.04 -15.64 2.37
CA GLN A 267 15.17 -14.89 3.62
C GLN A 267 13.84 -14.81 4.36
N THR A 268 13.89 -14.87 5.68
CA THR A 268 12.72 -14.67 6.54
C THR A 268 12.62 -13.20 6.96
N ILE A 269 11.45 -12.61 6.73
CA ILE A 269 11.06 -11.32 7.30
C ILE A 269 9.94 -11.53 8.32
N TYR A 270 9.79 -10.62 9.26
CA TYR A 270 8.68 -10.63 10.20
C TYR A 270 7.65 -9.54 9.89
N GLY A 271 7.91 -8.73 8.88
CA GLY A 271 7.04 -7.62 8.50
C GLY A 271 7.80 -6.49 7.83
N TYR A 272 7.14 -5.35 7.74
CA TYR A 272 7.74 -4.11 7.25
C TYR A 272 7.18 -2.91 8.00
N SER A 273 7.91 -1.80 7.92
CA SER A 273 7.58 -0.54 8.57
C SER A 273 7.43 0.56 7.52
N LEU A 274 6.42 1.40 7.67
CA LEU A 274 6.24 2.65 6.94
C LEU A 274 6.63 3.83 7.84
N MET A 275 7.32 4.81 7.27
CA MET A 275 7.87 5.97 7.96
C MET A 275 7.77 7.21 7.08
N ALA A 276 7.85 8.39 7.68
CA ALA A 276 8.03 9.65 6.96
C ALA A 276 9.26 9.60 6.04
N GLY A 277 9.20 10.28 4.88
CA GLY A 277 10.32 10.30 3.94
C GLY A 277 11.54 11.08 4.44
N ASP A 278 11.36 11.99 5.41
CA ASP A 278 12.41 12.75 6.08
C ASP A 278 13.24 11.94 7.09
N VAL A 279 12.91 10.66 7.34
CA VAL A 279 13.72 9.81 8.21
C VAL A 279 15.15 9.67 7.65
N THR A 280 16.15 9.98 8.46
CA THR A 280 17.56 10.14 8.01
C THR A 280 18.44 8.91 8.27
N ALA A 281 17.83 7.75 8.52
CA ALA A 281 18.55 6.53 8.87
C ALA A 281 19.62 6.15 7.82
N SER A 282 20.83 5.88 8.31
CA SER A 282 21.96 5.43 7.50
C SER A 282 22.16 3.91 7.54
N SER A 283 21.52 3.25 8.50
CA SER A 283 21.60 1.83 8.75
C SER A 283 20.27 1.27 9.28
N GLY A 284 20.06 -0.04 9.15
CA GLY A 284 18.90 -0.70 9.75
C GLY A 284 18.85 -0.59 11.29
N SER A 285 19.99 -0.43 11.95
CA SER A 285 20.04 -0.21 13.41
C SER A 285 19.52 1.16 13.83
N ASP A 286 19.66 2.19 12.97
CA ASP A 286 19.13 3.53 13.24
C ASP A 286 17.60 3.48 13.34
N LEU A 287 16.96 2.65 12.51
CA LEU A 287 15.52 2.45 12.50
C LEU A 287 15.00 1.73 13.75
N VAL A 288 15.81 0.90 14.41
CA VAL A 288 15.40 0.19 15.64
C VAL A 288 15.25 1.19 16.80
N ASN A 289 16.15 2.16 16.89
CA ASN A 289 16.12 3.17 17.96
C ASN A 289 15.08 4.26 17.66
N TRP A 290 13.82 3.93 17.88
CA TRP A 290 12.67 4.83 17.68
C TRP A 290 12.65 6.08 18.57
N ASN A 291 13.53 6.23 19.56
CA ASN A 291 13.60 7.42 20.41
C ASN A 291 14.63 8.43 19.89
N ASN A 292 15.30 8.09 18.78
CA ASN A 292 16.33 8.93 18.21
C ASN A 292 15.70 10.02 17.35
N SER A 293 15.52 11.21 17.92
CA SER A 293 14.97 12.38 17.22
C SER A 293 15.86 12.90 16.07
N SER A 294 17.13 12.46 16.01
CA SER A 294 17.98 12.76 14.85
C SER A 294 17.64 11.89 13.63
N VAL A 295 16.98 10.75 13.85
CA VAL A 295 16.54 9.81 12.81
C VAL A 295 15.06 10.02 12.49
N TYR A 296 14.22 10.15 13.51
CA TYR A 296 12.79 10.42 13.39
C TYR A 296 12.52 11.88 13.77
N SER A 297 12.20 12.72 12.79
CA SER A 297 11.88 14.13 13.04
C SER A 297 10.63 14.24 13.91
N THR A 298 10.67 15.12 14.92
CA THR A 298 9.50 15.41 15.75
C THR A 298 8.57 16.44 15.13
N ASP A 299 8.99 17.08 14.04
CA ASP A 299 8.31 18.21 13.40
C ASP A 299 8.16 17.98 11.88
N THR A 300 7.95 16.71 11.48
CA THR A 300 7.69 16.34 10.08
C THR A 300 6.51 17.15 9.52
N ASP A 301 6.80 17.92 8.47
CA ASP A 301 5.86 18.86 7.86
C ASP A 301 4.80 18.13 7.02
N SER A 302 3.54 18.44 7.31
CA SER A 302 2.34 17.99 6.59
C SER A 302 2.25 18.44 5.14
N SER A 303 3.20 19.23 4.63
CA SER A 303 3.24 19.68 3.23
C SER A 303 4.39 19.09 2.41
N THR A 304 5.24 18.26 3.02
CA THR A 304 6.40 17.67 2.33
C THR A 304 6.55 16.17 2.53
N TRP A 305 6.63 15.70 3.78
CA TRP A 305 6.89 14.30 4.11
C TRP A 305 5.85 13.68 5.06
N GLY A 306 4.95 14.53 5.57
CA GLY A 306 3.88 14.16 6.47
C GLY A 306 2.52 13.96 5.80
N ASN A 307 2.39 14.25 4.50
CA ASN A 307 1.13 14.32 3.77
C ASN A 307 0.60 13.01 3.20
N ALA A 308 1.39 11.94 3.18
CA ALA A 308 0.96 10.68 2.57
C ALA A 308 -0.37 10.17 3.13
N ASP A 309 -1.27 9.72 2.26
CA ASP A 309 -2.63 9.31 2.58
C ASP A 309 -2.85 7.83 2.29
N PHE A 310 -2.23 7.01 3.13
CA PHE A 310 -2.29 5.57 2.94
C PHE A 310 -3.72 5.05 3.00
N ALA A 311 -4.18 4.50 1.88
CA ALA A 311 -5.29 3.57 1.92
C ALA A 311 -4.95 2.41 2.88
N ALA A 312 -5.97 1.82 3.47
CA ALA A 312 -5.86 0.72 4.41
C ALA A 312 -5.54 -0.61 3.71
N PHE A 313 -4.52 -0.59 2.87
CA PHE A 313 -4.07 -1.64 1.98
C PHE A 313 -2.55 -1.81 2.09
N GLY A 314 -2.09 -3.04 1.83
CA GLY A 314 -0.67 -3.41 1.92
C GLY A 314 -0.35 -4.38 3.05
N GLY A 315 -1.32 -4.66 3.92
CA GLY A 315 -1.22 -5.72 4.91
C GLY A 315 -1.08 -7.13 4.31
N THR A 316 -1.20 -7.32 3.00
CA THR A 316 -1.07 -8.62 2.33
C THR A 316 0.06 -8.61 1.31
N ILE A 317 0.90 -9.65 1.32
CA ILE A 317 1.96 -9.82 0.32
C ILE A 317 1.34 -10.08 -1.06
N ALA A 318 1.80 -9.31 -2.04
CA ALA A 318 1.44 -9.47 -3.44
C ALA A 318 2.39 -10.48 -4.11
N ARG A 319 1.84 -11.31 -5.00
CA ARG A 319 2.61 -12.35 -5.72
C ARG A 319 2.49 -12.18 -7.20
N ALA A 320 3.62 -12.13 -7.91
CA ALA A 320 3.62 -12.13 -9.36
C ALA A 320 2.84 -13.33 -9.89
N VAL A 321 1.86 -13.07 -10.75
CA VAL A 321 1.13 -14.10 -11.48
C VAL A 321 2.01 -14.53 -12.65
N PRO A 322 2.48 -15.79 -12.70
CA PRO A 322 3.26 -16.25 -13.84
C PRO A 322 2.44 -16.07 -15.12
N GLU A 323 3.05 -15.49 -16.16
CA GLU A 323 2.41 -15.45 -17.47
C GLU A 323 2.01 -16.87 -17.88
N SER A 324 0.78 -17.01 -18.38
CA SER A 324 0.26 -18.30 -18.79
C SER A 324 1.20 -18.96 -19.81
N GLN A 325 1.75 -20.12 -19.46
CA GLN A 325 2.63 -20.90 -20.35
C GLN A 325 1.97 -21.29 -21.68
N PHE A 326 0.64 -21.10 -21.81
CA PHE A 326 -0.10 -21.28 -23.06
C PHE A 326 0.44 -20.42 -24.21
N TYR A 327 0.90 -19.19 -23.97
CA TYR A 327 1.43 -18.34 -25.05
C TYR A 327 2.76 -18.87 -25.59
N GLY A 328 3.67 -19.28 -24.70
CA GLY A 328 4.94 -19.93 -25.08
C GLY A 328 4.71 -21.26 -25.79
N GLY A 329 3.78 -22.08 -25.27
CA GLY A 329 3.38 -23.34 -25.89
C GLY A 329 2.75 -23.16 -27.26
N ALA A 330 1.85 -22.19 -27.44
CA ALA A 330 1.21 -21.88 -28.71
C ALA A 330 2.23 -21.40 -29.75
N LEU A 331 3.15 -20.49 -29.38
CA LEU A 331 4.18 -20.00 -30.29
C LEU A 331 5.17 -21.10 -30.72
N LEU A 332 5.58 -21.98 -29.80
CA LEU A 332 6.38 -23.16 -30.14
C LEU A 332 5.62 -24.11 -31.07
N SER A 333 4.33 -24.34 -30.80
CA SER A 333 3.46 -25.19 -31.63
C SER A 333 3.34 -24.65 -33.06
N PHE A 334 3.11 -23.33 -33.21
CA PHE A 334 3.07 -22.67 -34.51
C PHE A 334 4.42 -22.72 -35.22
N GLY A 335 5.53 -22.53 -34.50
CA GLY A 335 6.89 -22.63 -35.05
C GLY A 335 7.19 -24.03 -35.62
N VAL A 336 6.81 -25.09 -34.89
CA VAL A 336 6.94 -26.48 -35.36
C VAL A 336 6.07 -26.73 -36.59
N LEU A 337 4.84 -26.22 -36.60
CA LEU A 337 3.93 -26.37 -37.74
C LEU A 337 4.48 -25.69 -39.01
N ILE A 338 4.98 -24.46 -38.88
CA ILE A 338 5.59 -23.71 -39.99
C ILE A 338 6.85 -24.41 -40.50
N GLY A 339 7.69 -24.92 -39.59
CA GLY A 339 8.89 -25.71 -39.94
C GLY A 339 8.55 -26.99 -40.69
N ALA A 340 7.53 -27.73 -40.24
CA ALA A 340 7.04 -28.94 -40.91
C ALA A 340 6.47 -28.65 -42.31
N LEU A 341 5.72 -27.56 -42.47
CA LEU A 341 5.18 -27.12 -43.76
C LEU A 341 6.29 -26.71 -44.74
N HIS A 342 7.34 -26.01 -44.26
CA HIS A 342 8.50 -25.67 -45.08
C HIS A 342 9.28 -26.91 -45.53
N LYS A 343 9.46 -27.89 -44.63
CA LYS A 343 10.13 -29.15 -44.96
C LYS A 343 9.34 -29.96 -46.00
N ARG A 344 8.02 -30.03 -45.88
CA ARG A 344 7.13 -30.65 -46.88
C ARG A 344 7.24 -29.96 -48.25
N ARG A 345 7.16 -28.62 -48.29
CA ARG A 345 7.28 -27.86 -49.56
C ARG A 345 8.64 -28.04 -50.24
N ARG A 346 9.74 -28.14 -49.47
CA ARG A 346 11.08 -28.44 -50.03
C ARG A 346 11.16 -29.86 -50.59
N ALA A 347 10.57 -30.84 -49.93
CA ALA A 347 10.54 -32.23 -50.42
C ALA A 347 9.74 -32.35 -51.72
N SER A 348 8.58 -31.70 -51.83
CA SER A 348 7.75 -31.71 -53.05
C SER A 348 8.42 -31.03 -54.26
N ARG A 349 9.24 -30.00 -54.05
CA ARG A 349 9.98 -29.34 -55.15
C ARG A 349 11.10 -30.21 -55.74
N LYS A 350 11.70 -31.13 -54.97
CA LYS A 350 12.73 -32.05 -55.48
C LYS A 350 12.18 -33.13 -56.42
N ILE A 351 10.89 -33.44 -56.36
CA ILE A 351 10.24 -34.48 -57.17
C ILE A 351 9.89 -33.95 -58.58
N LEU A 352 9.85 -32.63 -58.78
CA LEU A 352 9.45 -31.98 -60.04
C LEU A 352 10.63 -31.47 -60.89
N SER A 353 11.87 -31.89 -60.60
CA SER A 353 13.02 -31.61 -61.47
C SER A 353 13.09 -32.67 -62.58
N PRO A 354 12.73 -32.38 -63.84
CA PRO A 354 12.98 -33.30 -64.93
C PRO A 354 14.50 -33.36 -65.14
N SER A 355 15.06 -34.57 -65.14
CA SER A 355 16.41 -34.81 -65.62
C SER A 355 16.49 -34.31 -67.07
N ARG A 356 17.30 -33.27 -67.31
CA ARG A 356 17.82 -32.94 -68.63
C ARG A 356 19.28 -33.32 -68.69
#